data_AF-A0A7W8IPN2-F1
#
_entry.id   AF-A0A7W8IPN2-F1
#
_cell.length_a   1.000
_cell.length_b   1.000
_cell.length_c   1.000
_cell.angle_alpha   90.00
_cell.angle_beta   90.00
_cell.angle_gamma   90.00
#
_symmetry.space_group_name_H-M   'P 1'
#
loop_
_entity.id
_entity.type
_entity.pdbx_description
1 polymer ?
#
loop_
_entity_poly.entity_id
_entity_poly.type
_entity_poly.pdbx_seq_one_letter_code
_entity_poly.pdbx_strand_id
1 'polypeptide(L)'
;MSVHVLFLLIAILMGVGIIYWFKSMWKAAVVSFCLTILVVPLLWQQQIESAIEQWGKLDFIKKEAQLRQVVSSFVDGKIKPFVLLDVPLIQQLPELPRGCEVTSLAMLLEDAGMQVDKVTLAKQVKKDPTLFQRRNGKVYFGNPHNGFVGDMYSLTTPGLGVYHEPIEELAKQYLPHRIVNLTGSDFRELQKYLSNGSPIWIITNSTFRKLPKSTFHEWNTPSGPIKITYYEHSVVITGYDNDYIYFNDPLTGEKNKKAPKADFLDAWVQMGRQAITYQSN
;
A
#
# COMPACT_ATOMS: atom_id res chain seq x y z
N MET A 1 0.63 47.65 90.82
CA MET A 1 0.37 46.25 90.42
C MET A 1 1.70 45.62 90.02
N SER A 2 2.08 44.47 90.61
CA SER A 2 3.39 43.84 90.37
C SER A 2 3.55 43.41 88.91
N VAL A 3 4.73 43.64 88.34
CA VAL A 3 5.12 43.36 86.94
C VAL A 3 4.79 41.90 86.53
N HIS A 4 4.83 40.96 87.48
CA HIS A 4 4.50 39.56 87.22
C HIS A 4 3.03 39.30 86.86
N VAL A 5 2.08 40.10 87.39
CA VAL A 5 0.65 39.96 87.08
C VAL A 5 0.36 40.45 85.66
N LEU A 6 1.09 41.46 85.18
CA LEU A 6 0.95 41.98 83.82
C LEU A 6 1.45 40.97 82.77
N PHE A 7 2.58 40.32 83.01
CA PHE A 7 3.11 39.29 82.10
C PHE A 7 2.19 38.06 82.01
N LEU A 8 1.58 37.63 83.11
CA LEU A 8 0.64 36.50 83.11
C LEU A 8 -0.63 36.83 82.29
N LEU A 9 -1.16 38.05 82.44
CA LEU A 9 -2.32 38.51 81.67
C LEU A 9 -2.03 38.60 80.17
N ILE A 10 -0.85 39.10 79.78
CA ILE A 10 -0.42 39.15 78.38
C ILE A 10 -0.28 37.73 77.80
N ALA A 11 0.32 36.80 78.54
CA ALA A 11 0.49 35.42 78.09
C ALA A 11 -0.87 34.71 77.88
N ILE A 12 -1.84 34.92 78.77
CA ILE A 12 -3.20 34.36 78.64
C ILE A 12 -3.92 34.98 77.44
N LEU A 13 -3.84 36.30 77.25
CA LEU A 13 -4.45 36.98 76.11
C LEU A 13 -3.84 36.53 74.77
N MET A 14 -2.52 36.36 74.70
CA MET A 14 -1.85 35.80 73.52
C MET A 14 -2.26 34.34 73.28
N GLY A 15 -2.33 33.51 74.32
CA GLY A 15 -2.78 32.12 74.21
C GLY A 15 -4.22 32.00 73.68
N VAL A 16 -5.15 32.82 74.20
CA VAL A 16 -6.54 32.87 73.72
C VAL A 16 -6.61 33.38 72.27
N GLY A 17 -5.81 34.39 71.92
CA GLY A 17 -5.69 34.90 70.56
C GLY A 17 -5.22 33.83 69.57
N ILE A 18 -4.20 33.03 69.93
CA ILE A 18 -3.68 31.94 69.10
C ILE A 18 -4.74 30.84 68.91
N ILE A 19 -5.46 30.45 69.96
CA ILE A 19 -6.53 29.43 69.87
C ILE A 19 -7.67 29.91 68.97
N TYR A 20 -8.07 31.18 69.08
CA TYR A 20 -9.12 31.76 68.25
C TYR A 20 -8.68 31.86 66.78
N TRP A 21 -7.43 32.23 66.55
CA TRP A 21 -6.82 32.29 65.22
C TRP A 21 -6.77 30.90 64.55
N PHE A 22 -6.36 29.85 65.28
CA PHE A 22 -6.38 28.47 64.77
C PHE A 22 -7.80 27.96 64.45
N LYS A 23 -8.81 28.28 65.28
CA LYS A 23 -10.23 27.96 64.97
C LYS A 23 -10.74 28.68 63.73
N SER A 24 -10.28 29.90 63.48
CA SER A 24 -10.64 30.68 62.29
C SER A 24 -9.96 30.14 61.03
N MET A 25 -8.69 29.73 61.12
CA MET A 25 -7.94 29.17 60.00
C MET A 25 -8.49 27.85 59.48
N TRP A 26 -8.97 26.96 60.36
CA TRP A 26 -9.57 25.68 59.93
C TRP A 26 -10.79 25.90 59.03
N LYS A 27 -11.64 26.90 59.35
CA LYS A 27 -12.80 27.24 58.52
C LYS A 27 -12.38 27.74 57.13
N ALA A 28 -11.34 28.56 57.06
CA ALA A 28 -10.79 29.03 55.78
C ALA A 28 -10.17 27.89 54.95
N ALA A 29 -9.47 26.96 55.60
CA ALA A 29 -8.87 25.80 54.94
C ALA A 29 -9.94 24.85 54.36
N VAL A 30 -11.02 24.59 55.09
CA VAL A 30 -12.14 23.75 54.62
C VAL A 30 -12.84 24.41 53.43
N VAL A 31 -13.12 25.72 53.49
CA VAL A 31 -13.73 26.45 52.38
C VAL A 31 -12.83 26.44 51.14
N SER A 32 -11.53 26.65 51.31
CA SER A 32 -10.56 26.57 50.22
C SER A 32 -10.50 25.17 49.59
N PHE A 33 -10.49 24.11 50.41
CA PHE A 33 -10.51 22.72 49.94
C PHE A 33 -11.80 22.38 49.19
N CYS A 34 -12.97 22.78 49.71
CA CYS A 34 -14.25 22.61 49.01
C CYS A 34 -14.31 23.38 47.69
N LEU A 35 -13.77 24.61 47.64
CA LEU A 35 -13.66 25.38 46.40
C LEU A 35 -12.76 24.68 45.38
N THR A 36 -11.62 24.11 45.81
CA THR A 36 -10.75 23.36 44.88
C THR A 36 -11.42 22.09 44.35
N ILE A 37 -12.17 21.37 45.18
CA ILE A 37 -12.91 20.17 44.76
C ILE A 37 -14.03 20.50 43.76
N LEU A 38 -14.62 21.70 43.82
CA LEU A 38 -15.68 22.09 42.89
C LEU A 38 -15.13 22.75 41.62
N VAL A 39 -14.12 23.60 41.75
CA VAL A 39 -13.60 24.39 40.62
C VAL A 39 -12.69 23.56 39.71
N VAL A 40 -11.86 22.65 40.27
CA VAL A 40 -10.91 21.87 39.46
C VAL A 40 -11.64 20.92 38.49
N PRO A 41 -12.65 20.13 38.89
CA PRO A 41 -13.40 19.29 37.95
C PRO A 41 -14.18 20.11 36.92
N LEU A 42 -14.69 21.30 37.29
CA LEU A 42 -15.40 22.18 36.36
C LEU A 42 -14.47 22.70 35.25
N LEU A 43 -13.27 23.16 35.63
CA LEU A 43 -12.23 23.59 34.69
C LEU A 43 -11.75 22.42 33.82
N TRP A 44 -11.65 21.22 34.40
CA TRP A 44 -11.25 20.02 33.67
C TRP A 44 -12.32 19.58 32.67
N GLN A 45 -13.60 19.65 33.04
CA GLN A 45 -14.73 19.38 32.15
C GLN A 45 -14.76 20.36 30.97
N GLN A 46 -14.51 21.65 31.21
CA GLN A 46 -14.44 22.66 30.17
C GLN A 46 -13.25 22.43 29.20
N GLN A 47 -12.10 22.02 29.71
CA GLN A 47 -10.96 21.61 28.88
C GLN A 47 -11.27 20.36 28.05
N ILE A 48 -12.01 19.40 28.60
CA ILE A 48 -12.41 18.17 27.88
C ILE A 48 -13.40 18.51 26.75
N GLU A 49 -14.40 19.34 27.00
CA GLU A 49 -15.39 19.74 25.99
C GLU A 49 -14.73 20.49 24.83
N SER A 50 -13.83 21.44 25.14
CA SER A 50 -13.09 22.15 24.10
C SER A 50 -12.16 21.24 23.30
N ALA A 51 -11.53 20.25 23.93
CA ALA A 51 -10.72 19.24 23.24
C ALA A 51 -11.59 18.36 22.33
N ILE A 52 -12.74 17.87 22.79
CA ILE A 52 -13.67 17.07 21.97
C ILE A 52 -14.16 17.86 20.75
N GLU A 53 -14.50 19.14 20.92
CA GLU A 53 -14.93 20.01 19.82
C GLU A 53 -13.81 20.25 18.81
N GLN A 54 -12.59 20.50 19.28
CA GLN A 54 -11.41 20.64 18.41
C GLN A 54 -11.11 19.35 17.64
N TRP A 55 -11.20 18.20 18.28
CA TRP A 55 -11.02 16.90 17.64
C TRP A 55 -12.08 16.64 16.58
N GLY A 56 -13.36 16.93 16.88
CA GLY A 56 -14.45 16.82 15.90
C GLY A 56 -14.26 17.74 14.69
N LYS A 57 -13.84 19.00 14.92
CA LYS A 57 -13.50 19.93 13.83
C LYS A 57 -12.31 19.43 13.01
N LEU A 58 -11.27 18.91 13.66
CA LEU A 58 -10.07 18.40 12.98
C LEU A 58 -10.40 17.19 12.09
N ASP A 59 -11.20 16.25 12.60
CA ASP A 59 -11.64 15.08 11.83
C ASP A 59 -12.54 15.48 10.66
N PHE A 60 -13.46 16.43 10.87
CA PHE A 60 -14.28 16.97 9.79
C PHE A 60 -13.42 17.63 8.71
N ILE A 61 -12.48 18.50 9.08
CA ILE A 61 -11.57 19.17 8.13
C ILE A 61 -10.73 18.15 7.37
N LYS A 62 -10.20 17.12 8.04
CA LYS A 62 -9.46 16.03 7.36
C LYS A 62 -10.32 15.31 6.34
N LYS A 63 -11.55 14.94 6.72
CA LYS A 63 -12.50 14.23 5.86
C LYS A 63 -12.92 15.10 4.67
N GLU A 64 -13.17 16.39 4.90
CA GLU A 64 -13.51 17.36 3.86
C GLU A 64 -12.33 17.59 2.91
N ALA A 65 -11.11 17.74 3.42
CA ALA A 65 -9.91 17.86 2.59
C ALA A 65 -9.69 16.63 1.71
N GLN A 66 -9.87 15.44 2.27
CA GLN A 66 -9.76 14.18 1.55
C GLN A 66 -10.85 14.06 0.46
N LEU A 67 -12.09 14.46 0.76
CA LEU A 67 -13.19 14.49 -0.20
C LEU A 67 -12.92 15.52 -1.31
N ARG A 68 -12.49 16.74 -0.96
CA ARG A 68 -12.12 17.78 -1.93
C ARG A 68 -10.98 17.33 -2.84
N GLN A 69 -9.99 16.60 -2.31
CA GLN A 69 -8.89 16.05 -3.11
C GLN A 69 -9.36 14.97 -4.08
N VAL A 70 -10.30 14.11 -3.67
CA VAL A 70 -10.91 13.10 -4.56
C VAL A 70 -11.71 13.80 -5.65
N VAL A 71 -12.61 14.71 -5.27
CA VAL A 71 -13.44 15.49 -6.20
C VAL A 71 -12.58 16.31 -7.17
N SER A 72 -11.59 17.05 -6.69
CA SER A 72 -10.65 17.81 -7.53
C SER A 72 -9.92 16.91 -8.53
N SER A 73 -9.52 15.69 -8.17
CA SER A 73 -8.87 14.80 -9.14
C SER A 73 -9.79 14.31 -10.27
N PHE A 74 -11.09 14.21 -10.00
CA PHE A 74 -12.10 13.91 -11.02
C PHE A 74 -12.47 15.16 -11.83
N VAL A 75 -12.53 16.33 -11.18
CA VAL A 75 -12.90 17.62 -11.79
C VAL A 75 -11.78 18.20 -12.65
N ASP A 76 -10.51 18.01 -12.27
CA ASP A 76 -9.34 18.45 -13.05
C ASP A 76 -9.01 17.52 -14.24
N GLY A 77 -9.87 16.52 -14.53
CA GLY A 77 -9.75 15.66 -15.71
C GLY A 77 -8.58 14.67 -15.70
N LYS A 78 -7.84 14.54 -14.58
CA LYS A 78 -6.67 13.65 -14.48
C LYS A 78 -7.04 12.17 -14.37
N ILE A 79 -8.23 11.84 -13.88
CA ILE A 79 -8.72 10.46 -13.75
C ILE A 79 -10.09 10.37 -14.43
N LYS A 80 -10.17 9.60 -15.52
CA LYS A 80 -11.41 9.38 -16.27
C LYS A 80 -12.30 8.36 -15.54
N PRO A 81 -13.64 8.46 -15.62
CA PRO A 81 -14.54 7.47 -15.00
C PRO A 81 -14.54 6.12 -15.73
N PHE A 82 -14.16 6.12 -17.01
CA PHE A 82 -14.07 4.96 -17.87
C PHE A 82 -12.82 5.09 -18.76
N VAL A 83 -12.06 4.01 -18.87
CA VAL A 83 -10.92 3.87 -19.77
C VAL A 83 -10.98 2.50 -20.42
N LEU A 84 -10.79 2.45 -21.73
CA LEU A 84 -10.53 1.23 -22.48
C LEU A 84 -9.57 1.56 -23.61
N LEU A 85 -8.33 1.10 -23.49
CA LEU A 85 -7.25 1.34 -24.45
C LEU A 85 -7.23 0.22 -25.51
N ASP A 86 -6.77 0.57 -26.71
CA ASP A 86 -6.64 -0.37 -27.83
C ASP A 86 -5.22 -0.95 -27.94
N VAL A 87 -4.78 -1.65 -26.89
CA VAL A 87 -3.42 -2.22 -26.82
C VAL A 87 -3.31 -3.45 -27.72
N PRO A 88 -2.20 -3.65 -28.46
CA PRO A 88 -1.95 -4.87 -29.21
C PRO A 88 -2.05 -6.12 -28.31
N LEU A 89 -2.64 -7.20 -28.84
CA LEU A 89 -2.70 -8.48 -28.15
C LEU A 89 -1.65 -9.41 -28.75
N ILE A 90 -0.78 -9.95 -27.91
CA ILE A 90 0.21 -10.96 -28.27
C ILE A 90 -0.01 -12.17 -27.38
N GLN A 91 -0.17 -13.35 -27.99
CA GLN A 91 -0.27 -14.62 -27.25
C GLN A 91 1.12 -15.15 -26.90
N GLN A 92 1.31 -15.77 -25.74
CA GLN A 92 2.60 -16.36 -25.36
C GLN A 92 2.86 -17.71 -26.04
N LEU A 93 1.79 -18.44 -26.35
CA LEU A 93 1.84 -19.77 -26.95
C LEU A 93 1.93 -19.71 -28.48
N PRO A 94 2.50 -20.75 -29.12
CA PRO A 94 3.08 -21.95 -28.51
C PRO A 94 4.52 -21.80 -27.98
N GLU A 95 5.22 -20.71 -28.31
CA GLU A 95 6.67 -20.58 -28.15
C GLU A 95 7.12 -20.47 -26.70
N LEU A 96 6.31 -19.82 -25.85
CA LEU A 96 6.67 -19.50 -24.47
C LEU A 96 5.60 -19.97 -23.47
N PRO A 97 5.59 -21.27 -23.11
CA PRO A 97 4.63 -21.80 -22.13
C PRO A 97 4.64 -21.10 -20.77
N ARG A 98 5.76 -20.50 -20.34
CA ARG A 98 5.85 -19.62 -19.16
C ARG A 98 6.36 -18.23 -19.52
N GLY A 99 5.88 -17.65 -20.62
CA GLY A 99 6.33 -16.34 -21.10
C GLY A 99 5.34 -15.21 -20.87
N CYS A 100 4.45 -15.30 -19.89
CA CYS A 100 3.39 -14.30 -19.71
C CYS A 100 3.97 -12.88 -19.46
N GLU A 101 5.08 -12.77 -18.75
CA GLU A 101 5.73 -11.51 -18.38
C GLU A 101 6.38 -10.83 -19.58
N VAL A 102 7.21 -11.57 -20.32
CA VAL A 102 7.89 -11.05 -21.51
C VAL A 102 6.92 -10.80 -22.67
N THR A 103 5.84 -11.59 -22.76
CA THR A 103 4.79 -11.37 -23.75
C THR A 103 3.95 -10.15 -23.38
N SER A 104 3.63 -9.96 -22.10
CA SER A 104 2.99 -8.73 -21.62
C SER A 104 3.89 -7.50 -21.82
N LEU A 105 5.19 -7.64 -21.63
CA LEU A 105 6.15 -6.57 -21.92
C LEU A 105 6.18 -6.25 -23.42
N ALA A 106 6.12 -7.26 -24.30
CA ALA A 106 6.02 -7.02 -25.74
C ALA A 106 4.79 -6.18 -26.09
N MET A 107 3.62 -6.49 -25.52
CA MET A 107 2.39 -5.70 -25.71
C MET A 107 2.56 -4.25 -25.21
N LEU A 108 3.18 -4.05 -24.03
CA LEU A 108 3.45 -2.74 -23.47
C LEU A 108 4.40 -1.91 -24.36
N LEU A 109 5.46 -2.53 -24.87
CA LEU A 109 6.45 -1.88 -25.74
C LEU A 109 5.85 -1.55 -27.11
N GLU A 110 5.03 -2.44 -27.68
CA GLU A 110 4.38 -2.20 -28.96
C GLU A 110 3.40 -1.01 -28.90
N ASP A 111 2.62 -0.90 -27.82
CA ASP A 111 1.75 0.26 -27.56
C ASP A 111 2.54 1.58 -27.47
N ALA A 112 3.76 1.51 -26.94
CA ALA A 112 4.68 2.65 -26.86
C ALA A 112 5.37 3.01 -28.18
N GLY A 113 5.07 2.28 -29.27
CA GLY A 113 5.67 2.44 -30.60
C GLY A 113 6.94 1.62 -30.84
N MET A 114 7.30 0.71 -29.94
CA MET A 114 8.47 -0.16 -30.05
C MET A 114 8.07 -1.59 -30.38
N GLN A 115 8.19 -1.98 -31.66
CA GLN A 115 7.93 -3.35 -32.08
C GLN A 115 9.10 -4.27 -31.69
N VAL A 116 8.83 -5.20 -30.78
CA VAL A 116 9.78 -6.24 -30.38
C VAL A 116 9.08 -7.57 -30.18
N ASP A 117 9.68 -8.63 -30.70
CA ASP A 117 9.14 -9.98 -30.59
C ASP A 117 9.32 -10.58 -29.18
N LYS A 118 8.29 -11.29 -28.69
CA LYS A 118 8.27 -11.94 -27.37
C LYS A 118 9.42 -12.95 -27.18
N VAL A 119 9.84 -13.66 -28.23
CA VAL A 119 10.94 -14.64 -28.16
C VAL A 119 12.29 -13.92 -28.07
N THR A 120 12.40 -12.72 -28.64
CA THR A 120 13.57 -11.85 -28.44
C THR A 120 13.67 -11.40 -26.99
N LEU A 121 12.59 -10.89 -26.41
CA LEU A 121 12.54 -10.51 -24.99
C LEU A 121 12.81 -11.71 -24.06
N ALA A 122 12.28 -12.89 -24.39
CA ALA A 122 12.52 -14.13 -23.66
C ALA A 122 14.01 -14.52 -23.57
N LYS A 123 14.79 -14.23 -24.61
CA LYS A 123 16.24 -14.47 -24.66
C LYS A 123 17.04 -13.41 -23.90
N GLN A 124 16.55 -12.18 -23.87
CA GLN A 124 17.26 -11.04 -23.27
C GLN A 124 16.94 -10.81 -21.80
N VAL A 125 15.76 -11.25 -21.33
CA VAL A 125 15.42 -11.12 -19.90
C VAL A 125 16.45 -11.85 -19.06
N LYS A 126 16.95 -11.16 -18.04
CA LYS A 126 17.88 -11.72 -17.07
C LYS A 126 17.29 -12.98 -16.45
N LYS A 127 18.12 -14.02 -16.32
CA LYS A 127 17.75 -15.32 -15.73
C LYS A 127 18.38 -15.46 -14.35
N ASP A 128 17.64 -16.05 -13.41
CA ASP A 128 18.24 -16.53 -12.17
C ASP A 128 18.92 -17.89 -12.45
N PRO A 129 20.23 -18.05 -12.18
CA PRO A 129 20.98 -19.26 -12.54
C PRO A 129 20.77 -20.43 -11.56
N THR A 130 20.00 -20.25 -10.48
CA THR A 130 19.85 -21.25 -9.42
C THR A 130 19.11 -22.47 -9.94
N LEU A 131 19.73 -23.65 -9.82
CA LEU A 131 19.11 -24.92 -10.23
C LEU A 131 18.05 -25.38 -9.23
N PHE A 132 16.97 -25.97 -9.74
CA PHE A 132 15.92 -26.55 -8.90
C PHE A 132 16.44 -27.76 -8.11
N GLN A 133 16.23 -27.74 -6.80
CA GLN A 133 16.57 -28.85 -5.92
C GLN A 133 15.50 -29.05 -4.85
N ARG A 134 15.26 -30.31 -4.49
CA ARG A 134 14.43 -30.67 -3.33
C ARG A 134 15.25 -31.48 -2.35
N ARG A 135 15.41 -30.97 -1.12
CA ARG A 135 16.18 -31.62 -0.05
C ARG A 135 15.44 -31.46 1.27
N ASN A 136 15.32 -32.53 2.05
CA ASN A 136 14.67 -32.54 3.37
C ASN A 136 13.26 -31.91 3.36
N GLY A 137 12.46 -32.19 2.32
CA GLY A 137 11.11 -31.64 2.16
C GLY A 137 11.04 -30.15 1.77
N LYS A 138 12.18 -29.47 1.65
CA LYS A 138 12.27 -28.06 1.25
C LYS A 138 12.65 -27.92 -0.22
N VAL A 139 12.10 -26.91 -0.89
CA VAL A 139 12.49 -26.52 -2.25
C VAL A 139 13.58 -25.45 -2.17
N TYR A 140 14.60 -25.62 -2.99
CA TYR A 140 15.66 -24.64 -3.24
C TYR A 140 15.64 -24.29 -4.72
N PHE A 141 15.44 -23.02 -5.05
CA PHE A 141 15.40 -22.57 -6.43
C PHE A 141 15.70 -21.06 -6.53
N GLY A 142 15.56 -20.50 -7.73
CA GLY A 142 15.83 -19.09 -7.99
C GLY A 142 14.80 -18.15 -7.38
N ASN A 143 15.16 -16.87 -7.33
CA ASN A 143 14.29 -15.80 -6.87
C ASN A 143 13.81 -14.96 -8.08
N PRO A 144 12.49 -14.84 -8.34
CA PRO A 144 11.97 -14.08 -9.47
C PRO A 144 12.33 -12.58 -9.43
N HIS A 145 12.67 -12.02 -8.27
CA HIS A 145 13.20 -10.66 -8.15
C HIS A 145 14.63 -10.51 -8.75
N ASN A 146 15.40 -11.59 -8.86
CA ASN A 146 16.77 -11.56 -9.39
C ASN A 146 16.84 -11.81 -10.90
N GLY A 147 15.84 -12.50 -11.46
CA GLY A 147 15.78 -12.93 -12.86
C GLY A 147 14.70 -13.99 -13.06
N PHE A 148 14.40 -14.32 -14.31
CA PHE A 148 13.46 -15.38 -14.63
C PHE A 148 13.94 -16.74 -14.08
N VAL A 149 13.06 -17.42 -13.35
CA VAL A 149 13.39 -18.66 -12.63
C VAL A 149 12.95 -19.89 -13.42
N GLY A 150 13.94 -20.68 -13.85
CA GLY A 150 13.75 -21.98 -14.50
C GLY A 150 13.44 -21.90 -15.99
N ASP A 151 12.69 -22.89 -16.48
CA ASP A 151 12.46 -23.06 -17.91
C ASP A 151 11.22 -22.29 -18.39
N MET A 152 11.44 -21.36 -19.32
CA MET A 152 10.38 -20.57 -19.95
C MET A 152 9.68 -21.33 -21.09
N TYR A 153 10.40 -22.27 -21.70
CA TYR A 153 10.06 -22.89 -22.99
C TYR A 153 9.36 -24.24 -22.85
N SER A 154 9.37 -24.87 -21.67
CA SER A 154 8.74 -26.17 -21.46
C SER A 154 8.07 -26.30 -20.10
N LEU A 155 6.80 -26.75 -20.09
CA LEU A 155 6.09 -27.05 -18.84
C LEU A 155 6.58 -28.33 -18.15
N THR A 156 7.35 -29.18 -18.83
CA THR A 156 7.82 -30.46 -18.29
C THR A 156 9.04 -30.33 -17.36
N THR A 157 9.73 -29.20 -17.45
CA THR A 157 10.89 -28.84 -16.63
C THR A 157 10.50 -27.78 -15.60
N PRO A 158 11.21 -27.70 -14.45
CA PRO A 158 10.92 -26.73 -13.40
C PRO A 158 11.05 -25.29 -13.91
N GLY A 159 10.04 -24.47 -13.62
CA GLY A 159 10.02 -23.04 -13.92
C GLY A 159 8.90 -22.34 -13.16
N LEU A 160 9.04 -21.03 -13.03
CA LEU A 160 8.04 -20.16 -12.44
C LEU A 160 7.78 -18.98 -13.37
N GLY A 161 8.67 -17.99 -13.32
CA GLY A 161 8.43 -16.67 -13.89
C GLY A 161 9.49 -15.67 -13.45
N VAL A 162 9.20 -14.38 -13.62
CA VAL A 162 10.05 -13.24 -13.28
C VAL A 162 9.22 -12.09 -12.70
N TYR A 163 9.77 -11.35 -11.74
CA TYR A 163 9.08 -10.21 -11.12
C TYR A 163 9.46 -8.88 -11.78
N HIS A 164 9.00 -7.79 -11.22
CA HIS A 164 9.09 -6.48 -11.85
C HIS A 164 10.52 -5.99 -12.05
N GLU A 165 11.50 -6.33 -11.21
CA GLU A 165 12.85 -5.74 -11.29
C GLU A 165 13.58 -6.12 -12.59
N PRO A 166 13.67 -7.40 -12.98
CA PRO A 166 14.32 -7.76 -14.24
C PRO A 166 13.50 -7.34 -15.47
N ILE A 167 12.17 -7.23 -15.35
CA ILE A 167 11.31 -6.71 -16.43
C ILE A 167 11.51 -5.21 -16.62
N GLU A 168 11.62 -4.44 -15.53
CA GLU A 168 11.94 -3.01 -15.60
C GLU A 168 13.31 -2.78 -16.21
N GLU A 169 14.31 -3.57 -15.81
CA GLU A 169 15.66 -3.53 -16.37
C GLU A 169 15.62 -3.75 -17.89
N LEU A 170 14.89 -4.78 -18.36
CA LEU A 170 14.74 -5.07 -19.78
C LEU A 170 13.95 -3.97 -20.51
N ALA A 171 12.84 -3.50 -19.94
CA ALA A 171 12.01 -2.47 -20.55
C ALA A 171 12.79 -1.16 -20.79
N LYS A 172 13.68 -0.80 -19.86
CA LYS A 172 14.54 0.40 -19.97
C LYS A 172 15.55 0.31 -21.11
N GLN A 173 15.90 -0.88 -21.59
CA GLN A 173 16.75 -1.04 -22.78
C GLN A 173 16.05 -0.60 -24.06
N TYR A 174 14.72 -0.70 -24.09
CA TYR A 174 13.88 -0.37 -25.26
C TYR A 174 13.27 1.03 -25.18
N LEU A 175 12.92 1.49 -23.97
CA LEU A 175 12.30 2.79 -23.73
C LEU A 175 13.09 3.57 -22.66
N PRO A 176 14.34 3.97 -22.95
CA PRO A 176 15.18 4.67 -21.98
C PRO A 176 14.49 5.95 -21.52
N HIS A 177 14.53 6.20 -20.21
CA HIS A 177 13.93 7.37 -19.54
C HIS A 177 12.40 7.48 -19.61
N ARG A 178 11.69 6.57 -20.28
CA ARG A 178 10.22 6.58 -20.37
C ARG A 178 9.56 5.54 -19.47
N ILE A 179 10.25 4.47 -19.10
CA ILE A 179 9.70 3.45 -18.19
C ILE A 179 9.46 4.03 -16.81
N VAL A 180 8.26 3.76 -16.28
CA VAL A 180 7.85 4.11 -14.92
C VAL A 180 7.51 2.83 -14.17
N ASN A 181 8.19 2.60 -13.05
CA ASN A 181 7.85 1.55 -12.11
C ASN A 181 6.82 2.07 -11.12
N LEU A 182 5.62 1.48 -11.15
CA LEU A 182 4.48 1.79 -10.27
C LEU A 182 4.34 0.76 -9.14
N THR A 183 5.35 -0.08 -8.93
CA THR A 183 5.29 -1.13 -7.92
C THR A 183 5.13 -0.54 -6.53
N GLY A 184 4.16 -1.04 -5.78
CA GLY A 184 3.81 -0.56 -4.45
C GLY A 184 2.84 0.62 -4.41
N SER A 185 2.61 1.31 -5.54
CA SER A 185 1.61 2.37 -5.64
C SER A 185 0.18 1.87 -5.35
N ASP A 186 -0.73 2.80 -5.09
CA ASP A 186 -2.15 2.48 -5.02
C ASP A 186 -2.79 2.44 -6.43
N PHE A 187 -4.02 1.93 -6.52
CA PHE A 187 -4.73 1.87 -7.80
C PHE A 187 -5.01 3.26 -8.39
N ARG A 188 -5.09 4.31 -7.57
CA ARG A 188 -5.36 5.67 -8.03
C ARG A 188 -4.20 6.20 -8.87
N GLU A 189 -2.96 5.86 -8.54
CA GLU A 189 -1.82 6.18 -9.40
C GLU A 189 -1.90 5.45 -10.75
N LEU A 190 -2.22 4.14 -10.76
CA LEU A 190 -2.44 3.37 -11.99
C LEU A 190 -3.54 4.02 -12.86
N GLN A 191 -4.62 4.48 -12.25
CA GLN A 191 -5.72 5.16 -12.95
C GLN A 191 -5.28 6.43 -13.68
N LYS A 192 -4.30 7.19 -13.16
CA LYS A 192 -3.79 8.39 -13.83
C LYS A 192 -3.09 8.03 -15.14
N TYR A 193 -2.25 7.00 -15.14
CA TYR A 193 -1.55 6.53 -16.33
C TYR A 193 -2.52 5.97 -17.38
N LEU A 194 -3.46 5.13 -16.94
CA LEU A 194 -4.52 4.62 -17.82
C LEU A 194 -5.38 5.74 -18.42
N SER A 195 -5.74 6.75 -17.62
CA SER A 195 -6.51 7.91 -18.10
C SER A 195 -5.73 8.73 -19.14
N ASN A 196 -4.40 8.75 -19.03
CA ASN A 196 -3.49 9.39 -19.96
C ASN A 196 -3.07 8.49 -21.14
N GLY A 197 -3.68 7.32 -21.29
CA GLY A 197 -3.46 6.45 -22.44
C GLY A 197 -2.27 5.51 -22.31
N SER A 198 -1.68 5.34 -21.13
CA SER A 198 -0.58 4.40 -20.90
C SER A 198 -1.12 3.10 -20.26
N PRO A 199 -1.02 1.95 -20.93
CA PRO A 199 -1.39 0.66 -20.34
C PRO A 199 -0.36 0.20 -19.31
N ILE A 200 -0.72 -0.80 -18.50
CA ILE A 200 0.07 -1.17 -17.31
C ILE A 200 0.33 -2.66 -17.27
N TRP A 201 1.59 -3.04 -17.40
CA TRP A 201 2.08 -4.40 -17.14
C TRP A 201 2.03 -4.68 -15.64
N ILE A 202 1.56 -5.85 -15.22
CA ILE A 202 1.49 -6.24 -13.80
C ILE A 202 1.83 -7.72 -13.57
N ILE A 203 2.20 -8.06 -12.33
CA ILE A 203 2.09 -9.44 -11.81
C ILE A 203 0.78 -9.58 -11.02
N THR A 204 0.04 -10.65 -11.29
CA THR A 204 -1.18 -11.07 -10.62
C THR A 204 -1.20 -12.60 -10.51
N ASN A 205 -2.38 -13.19 -10.37
CA ASN A 205 -2.55 -14.63 -10.51
C ASN A 205 -3.63 -14.97 -11.55
N SER A 206 -3.55 -16.17 -12.12
CA SER A 206 -4.39 -16.63 -13.23
C SER A 206 -5.88 -16.79 -12.90
N THR A 207 -6.28 -16.66 -11.63
CA THR A 207 -7.71 -16.65 -11.21
C THR A 207 -8.30 -15.25 -11.07
N PHE A 208 -7.45 -14.21 -11.14
CA PHE A 208 -7.80 -12.80 -11.01
C PHE A 208 -8.62 -12.46 -9.76
N ARG A 209 -8.42 -13.23 -8.69
CA ARG A 209 -8.99 -13.01 -7.35
C ARG A 209 -8.00 -13.43 -6.28
N LYS A 210 -8.27 -13.07 -5.03
CA LYS A 210 -7.45 -13.46 -3.89
C LYS A 210 -7.39 -14.99 -3.75
N LEU A 211 -6.17 -15.53 -3.68
CA LEU A 211 -5.91 -16.94 -3.48
C LEU A 211 -5.88 -17.31 -1.98
N PRO A 212 -6.28 -18.54 -1.61
CA PRO A 212 -6.11 -19.03 -0.25
C PRO A 212 -4.62 -19.23 0.08
N LYS A 213 -4.24 -19.08 1.36
CA LYS A 213 -2.84 -19.21 1.79
C LYS A 213 -2.21 -20.57 1.45
N SER A 214 -3.02 -21.62 1.28
CA SER A 214 -2.57 -22.97 0.95
C SER A 214 -2.00 -23.13 -0.46
N THR A 215 -2.25 -22.19 -1.38
CA THR A 215 -1.67 -22.23 -2.74
C THR A 215 -0.27 -21.61 -2.80
N PHE A 216 0.22 -21.06 -1.69
CA PHE A 216 1.55 -20.46 -1.62
C PHE A 216 2.55 -21.48 -1.09
N HIS A 217 3.73 -21.50 -1.72
CA HIS A 217 4.84 -22.38 -1.40
C HIS A 217 6.04 -21.56 -0.99
N GLU A 218 6.76 -22.00 0.03
CA GLU A 218 8.01 -21.37 0.44
C GLU A 218 9.19 -22.03 -0.26
N TRP A 219 10.02 -21.22 -0.92
CA TRP A 219 11.28 -21.63 -1.51
C TRP A 219 12.43 -20.98 -0.75
N ASN A 220 13.51 -21.72 -0.58
CA ASN A 220 14.78 -21.15 -0.13
C ASN A 220 15.58 -20.73 -1.36
N THR A 221 15.89 -19.45 -1.47
CA THR A 221 16.72 -18.93 -2.56
C THR A 221 18.08 -18.48 -2.01
N PRO A 222 19.09 -18.28 -2.87
CA PRO A 222 20.35 -17.67 -2.44
C PRO A 222 20.18 -16.30 -1.77
N SER A 223 19.12 -15.57 -2.09
CA SER A 223 18.78 -14.26 -1.52
C SER A 223 17.87 -14.33 -0.28
N GLY A 224 17.59 -15.53 0.23
CA GLY A 224 16.69 -15.75 1.35
C GLY A 224 15.38 -16.46 0.96
N PRO A 225 14.53 -16.81 1.95
CA PRO A 225 13.27 -17.48 1.69
C PRO A 225 12.27 -16.54 1.00
N ILE A 226 11.48 -17.08 0.07
CA ILE A 226 10.41 -16.38 -0.63
C ILE A 226 9.15 -17.25 -0.69
N LYS A 227 7.98 -16.62 -0.69
CA LYS A 227 6.70 -17.29 -0.95
C LYS A 227 6.27 -17.05 -2.39
N ILE A 228 6.02 -18.13 -3.12
CA ILE A 228 5.55 -18.09 -4.51
C ILE A 228 4.21 -18.83 -4.63
N THR A 229 3.55 -18.67 -5.75
CA THR A 229 2.39 -19.48 -6.14
C THR A 229 2.56 -19.89 -7.59
N TYR A 230 2.20 -21.13 -7.94
CA TYR A 230 2.19 -21.59 -9.34
C TYR A 230 1.02 -21.02 -10.15
N TYR A 231 0.14 -20.25 -9.50
CA TYR A 231 -0.87 -19.43 -10.16
C TYR A 231 -0.34 -18.06 -10.59
N GLU A 232 0.92 -17.74 -10.32
CA GLU A 232 1.54 -16.49 -10.78
C GLU A 232 1.26 -16.29 -12.29
N HIS A 233 0.91 -15.06 -12.65
CA HIS A 233 0.58 -14.70 -14.02
C HIS A 233 0.85 -13.22 -14.25
N SER A 234 1.14 -12.86 -15.50
CA SER A 234 1.32 -11.48 -15.93
C SER A 234 0.35 -11.13 -17.05
N VAL A 235 -0.19 -9.90 -16.97
CA VAL A 235 -1.13 -9.33 -17.94
C VAL A 235 -0.83 -7.85 -18.15
N VAL A 236 -1.45 -7.25 -19.16
CA VAL A 236 -1.44 -5.79 -19.37
C VAL A 236 -2.83 -5.23 -19.10
N ILE A 237 -2.98 -4.39 -18.07
CA ILE A 237 -4.21 -3.62 -17.83
C ILE A 237 -4.37 -2.62 -18.97
N THR A 238 -5.51 -2.70 -19.64
CA THR A 238 -5.91 -1.82 -20.74
C THR A 238 -7.00 -0.85 -20.35
N GLY A 239 -7.61 -0.99 -19.17
CA GLY A 239 -8.70 -0.10 -18.79
C GLY A 239 -9.36 -0.42 -17.46
N TYR A 240 -10.35 0.40 -17.13
CA TYR A 240 -11.21 0.22 -15.97
C TYR A 240 -12.52 0.99 -16.18
N ASP A 241 -13.57 0.54 -15.50
CA ASP A 241 -14.80 1.31 -15.28
C ASP A 241 -15.10 1.36 -13.78
N ASN A 242 -16.34 1.53 -13.34
CA ASN A 242 -16.68 1.51 -11.91
C ASN A 242 -16.55 0.11 -11.27
N ASP A 243 -16.83 -0.95 -12.03
CA ASP A 243 -17.05 -2.31 -11.53
C ASP A 243 -15.98 -3.31 -11.99
N TYR A 244 -15.26 -3.02 -13.07
CA TYR A 244 -14.33 -3.95 -13.75
C TYR A 244 -12.96 -3.33 -14.02
N ILE A 245 -11.96 -4.22 -14.09
CA ILE A 245 -10.67 -3.99 -14.74
C ILE A 245 -10.67 -4.70 -16.08
N TYR A 246 -10.17 -4.03 -17.13
CA TYR A 246 -9.96 -4.58 -18.47
C TYR A 246 -8.48 -4.82 -18.71
N PHE A 247 -8.13 -5.95 -19.32
CA PHE A 247 -6.74 -6.35 -19.54
C PHE A 247 -6.58 -7.30 -20.74
N ASN A 248 -5.38 -7.34 -21.31
CA ASN A 248 -4.97 -8.35 -22.29
C ASN A 248 -4.30 -9.52 -21.57
N ASP A 249 -4.79 -10.74 -21.82
CA ASP A 249 -4.28 -11.97 -21.22
C ASP A 249 -3.45 -12.75 -22.26
N PRO A 250 -2.10 -12.82 -22.12
CA PRO A 250 -1.25 -13.45 -23.11
C PRO A 250 -1.42 -14.97 -23.16
N LEU A 251 -1.97 -15.58 -22.10
CA LEU A 251 -2.18 -17.03 -22.05
C LEU A 251 -3.46 -17.44 -22.76
N THR A 252 -4.57 -16.72 -22.53
CA THR A 252 -5.85 -17.04 -23.20
C THR A 252 -5.96 -16.42 -24.58
N GLY A 253 -5.20 -15.37 -24.87
CA GLY A 253 -5.33 -14.58 -26.10
C GLY A 253 -6.65 -13.81 -26.18
N GLU A 254 -7.19 -13.41 -25.03
CA GLU A 254 -8.39 -12.60 -24.98
C GLU A 254 -7.99 -11.13 -24.81
N LYS A 255 -8.35 -10.31 -25.81
CA LYS A 255 -8.12 -8.86 -25.79
C LYS A 255 -9.19 -8.19 -24.93
N ASN A 256 -8.80 -7.25 -24.08
CA ASN A 256 -9.71 -6.52 -23.20
C ASN A 256 -10.64 -7.43 -22.36
N LYS A 257 -10.13 -8.59 -21.95
CA LYS A 257 -10.76 -9.45 -20.95
C LYS A 257 -11.05 -8.63 -19.71
N LYS A 258 -12.15 -8.94 -19.02
CA LYS A 258 -12.55 -8.21 -17.82
C LYS A 258 -12.73 -9.11 -16.60
N ALA A 259 -12.41 -8.55 -15.44
CA ALA A 259 -12.65 -9.18 -14.14
C ALA A 259 -13.23 -8.16 -13.15
N PRO A 260 -14.03 -8.60 -12.15
CA PRO A 260 -14.54 -7.72 -11.10
C PRO A 260 -13.38 -6.96 -10.44
N LYS A 261 -13.51 -5.64 -10.37
CA LYS A 261 -12.42 -4.74 -9.95
C LYS A 261 -11.90 -5.09 -8.56
N ALA A 262 -12.81 -5.32 -7.61
CA ALA A 262 -12.43 -5.64 -6.23
C ALA A 262 -11.56 -6.91 -6.17
N ASP A 263 -12.00 -7.99 -6.83
CA ASP A 263 -11.27 -9.26 -6.88
C ASP A 263 -9.91 -9.11 -7.57
N PHE A 264 -9.87 -8.41 -8.70
CA PHE A 264 -8.65 -8.21 -9.48
C PHE A 264 -7.61 -7.40 -8.68
N LEU A 265 -8.04 -6.33 -8.01
CA LEU A 265 -7.15 -5.52 -7.18
C LEU A 265 -6.66 -6.31 -5.96
N ASP A 266 -7.51 -7.13 -5.33
CA ASP A 266 -7.09 -8.01 -4.24
C ASP A 266 -6.03 -9.04 -4.68
N ALA A 267 -6.16 -9.58 -5.90
CA ALA A 267 -5.17 -10.47 -6.50
C ALA A 267 -3.83 -9.76 -6.73
N TRP A 268 -3.86 -8.58 -7.36
CA TRP A 268 -2.67 -7.76 -7.62
C TRP A 268 -1.96 -7.34 -6.32
N VAL A 269 -2.73 -6.91 -5.31
CA VAL A 269 -2.19 -6.57 -3.98
C VAL A 269 -1.55 -7.78 -3.32
N GLN A 270 -2.19 -8.96 -3.39
CA GLN A 270 -1.65 -10.20 -2.84
C GLN A 270 -0.32 -10.61 -3.49
N MET A 271 -0.12 -10.27 -4.77
CA MET A 271 1.10 -10.55 -5.54
C MET A 271 2.16 -9.44 -5.44
N GLY A 272 1.99 -8.49 -4.51
CA GLY A 272 3.00 -7.48 -4.18
C GLY A 272 2.85 -6.14 -4.89
N ARG A 273 1.67 -5.86 -5.49
CA ARG A 273 1.40 -4.60 -6.21
C ARG A 273 2.42 -4.27 -7.30
N GLN A 274 2.91 -5.29 -8.00
CA GLN A 274 3.92 -5.13 -9.03
C GLN A 274 3.31 -4.50 -10.28
N ALA A 275 3.89 -3.42 -10.77
CA ALA A 275 3.34 -2.69 -11.92
C ALA A 275 4.40 -1.89 -12.66
N ILE A 276 4.39 -1.93 -13.99
CA ILE A 276 5.27 -1.17 -14.88
C ILE A 276 4.43 -0.55 -15.99
N THR A 277 4.73 0.69 -16.33
CA THR A 277 4.16 1.38 -17.49
C THR A 277 5.24 2.25 -18.15
N TYR A 278 4.84 3.11 -19.07
CA TYR A 278 5.70 4.14 -19.65
C TYR A 278 4.99 5.49 -19.62
N GLN A 279 5.78 6.56 -19.71
CA GLN A 279 5.25 7.90 -19.91
C GLN A 279 4.92 8.13 -21.39
N SER A 280 3.64 8.42 -21.67
CA SER A 280 3.19 8.90 -22.97
C SER A 280 3.89 10.22 -23.32
N ASN A 281 4.21 10.42 -24.59
CA ASN A 281 4.77 11.68 -25.09
C ASN A 281 3.74 12.81 -25.05
#